data_AF-A0AAD9VIE0-F1
#
_entry.id   AF-A0AAD9VIE0-F1
#
_cell.length_a   1.000
_cell.length_b   1.000
_cell.length_c   1.000
_cell.angle_alpha   90.00
_cell.angle_beta   90.00
_cell.angle_gamma   90.00
#
_symmetry.space_group_name_H-M   'P 1'
#
loop_
_entity.id
_entity.type
_entity.pdbx_description
1 polymer ?
#
loop_
_entity_poly.entity_id
_entity_poly.type
_entity_poly.pdbx_seq_one_letter_code
_entity_poly.pdbx_strand_id
1 'polypeptide(L)'
;MSSIFRNIVSTLQKRCFQTLRYSTTAELNGQGIEPIIDTKLYENETFFHKPREAWVENLDTIEEKKLGLITLHPEIFAASPRIDIVHENVKWQKLYRFVSYAHTKTRAEVRGGGRKPWRQKEIPSKESSYIEQLIEERNWGPSVLIVDSEDIMPTNLSVATDSLQHVNLMPVYGLNVYSMLKHDTLVLTQRAARLIEEKLLFQLNRADSAKLLGKFKLSQQ
;
A
#
# COMPACT_ATOMS: atom_id res chain seq x y z
N MET A 1 -14.70 45.06 -7.04
CA MET A 1 -14.16 43.69 -6.78
C MET A 1 -12.74 43.77 -6.18
N SER A 2 -12.50 44.64 -5.20
CA SER A 2 -12.67 44.42 -3.74
C SER A 2 -11.73 43.35 -3.13
N SER A 3 -10.81 43.79 -2.26
CA SER A 3 -9.70 43.02 -1.67
C SER A 3 -10.11 41.76 -0.90
N ILE A 4 -11.38 41.65 -0.52
CA ILE A 4 -11.98 40.49 0.17
C ILE A 4 -11.66 39.18 -0.55
N PHE A 5 -11.78 39.15 -1.89
CA PHE A 5 -11.46 37.94 -2.68
C PHE A 5 -9.96 37.56 -2.66
N ARG A 6 -9.04 38.52 -2.58
CA ARG A 6 -7.60 38.22 -2.46
C ARG A 6 -7.24 37.68 -1.09
N ASN A 7 -7.89 38.15 -0.03
CA ASN A 7 -7.67 37.67 1.33
C ASN A 7 -8.19 36.23 1.55
N ILE A 8 -9.32 35.87 0.92
CA ILE A 8 -9.86 34.50 0.98
C ILE A 8 -8.92 33.52 0.26
N VAL A 9 -8.41 33.88 -0.92
CA VAL A 9 -7.47 33.02 -1.68
C VAL A 9 -6.13 32.88 -0.94
N SER A 10 -5.61 33.94 -0.31
CA SER A 10 -4.34 33.87 0.43
C SER A 10 -4.45 33.11 1.78
N THR A 11 -5.61 33.13 2.43
CA THR A 11 -5.86 32.28 3.61
C THR A 11 -5.99 30.80 3.24
N LEU A 12 -6.55 30.46 2.08
CA LEU A 12 -6.59 29.08 1.58
C LEU A 12 -5.21 28.55 1.21
N GLN A 13 -4.34 29.36 0.58
CA GLN A 13 -2.95 28.95 0.29
C GLN A 13 -2.14 28.60 1.55
N LYS A 14 -2.41 29.25 2.69
CA LYS A 14 -1.73 28.96 3.97
C LYS A 14 -2.19 27.66 4.63
N ARG A 15 -3.31 27.06 4.23
CA ARG A 15 -3.77 25.75 4.75
C ARG A 15 -3.15 24.54 4.04
N CYS A 16 -2.41 24.74 2.94
CA CYS A 16 -2.01 23.65 2.04
C CYS A 16 -0.77 22.84 2.49
N PHE A 17 -0.21 23.12 3.68
CA PHE A 17 0.86 22.34 4.31
C PHE A 17 0.58 22.20 5.80
N GLN A 18 -0.21 21.20 6.19
CA GLN A 18 -0.23 20.71 7.58
C GLN A 18 1.06 19.94 7.84
N THR A 19 1.97 20.53 8.61
CA THR A 19 3.17 19.85 9.09
C THR A 19 2.80 18.96 10.27
N LEU A 20 2.53 17.68 9.95
CA LEU A 20 2.22 16.65 10.94
C LEU A 20 3.37 16.55 11.95
N ARG A 21 3.10 16.92 13.21
CA ARG A 21 4.05 16.79 14.32
C ARG A 21 3.90 15.42 14.96
N TYR A 22 4.84 14.54 14.67
CA TYR A 22 5.00 13.27 15.39
C TYR A 22 5.85 13.52 16.64
N SER A 23 5.37 13.13 17.82
CA SER A 23 6.14 13.15 19.05
C SER A 23 6.53 11.73 19.45
N THR A 24 7.65 11.23 18.92
CA THR A 24 8.30 10.03 19.46
C THR A 24 9.26 10.48 20.57
N THR A 25 8.79 10.49 21.82
CA THR A 25 9.68 10.55 22.98
C THR A 25 10.31 9.18 23.16
N ALA A 26 11.63 9.08 22.98
CA ALA A 26 12.41 7.89 23.27
C ALA A 26 13.55 8.30 24.21
N GLU A 27 13.55 7.77 25.43
CA GLU A 27 14.64 7.98 26.39
C GLU A 27 15.31 6.63 26.69
N LEU A 28 16.63 6.55 26.49
CA LEU A 28 17.35 5.29 26.66
C LEU A 28 17.64 4.98 28.14
N ASN A 29 16.66 4.42 28.85
CA ASN A 29 16.79 3.98 30.23
C ASN A 29 16.45 2.49 30.43
N GLY A 30 17.41 1.60 30.14
CA GLY A 30 17.55 0.29 30.79
C GLY A 30 16.62 -0.86 30.37
N GLN A 31 17.07 -1.68 29.43
CA GLN A 31 16.70 -3.10 29.17
C GLN A 31 15.21 -3.48 28.98
N GLY A 32 14.25 -2.56 29.09
CA GLY A 32 12.91 -2.71 28.53
C GLY A 32 12.85 -2.18 27.09
N ILE A 33 12.04 -2.82 26.24
CA ILE A 33 11.59 -2.19 24.99
C ILE A 33 10.50 -1.20 25.40
N GLU A 34 10.77 0.11 25.30
CA GLU A 34 9.72 1.12 25.45
C GLU A 34 8.68 0.93 24.34
N PRO A 35 7.37 0.90 24.65
CA PRO A 35 6.36 0.67 23.63
C PRO A 35 6.30 1.84 22.65
N ILE A 36 6.33 1.54 21.35
CA ILE A 36 6.21 2.54 20.27
C ILE A 36 4.76 3.05 20.25
N ILE A 37 4.49 4.10 21.03
CA ILE A 37 3.18 4.76 21.09
C ILE A 37 3.22 5.99 20.17
N ASP A 38 2.50 5.91 19.05
CA ASP A 38 2.39 7.01 18.06
C ASP A 38 1.04 7.71 18.21
N THR A 39 0.92 8.60 19.20
CA THR A 39 -0.26 9.45 19.42
C THR A 39 -0.26 10.64 18.47
N LYS A 40 -1.08 10.58 17.42
CA LYS A 40 -1.23 11.67 16.46
C LYS A 40 -2.34 12.62 16.91
N LEU A 41 -1.97 13.85 17.25
CA LEU A 41 -2.93 14.92 17.56
C LEU A 41 -3.43 15.55 16.26
N TYR A 42 -4.74 15.48 16.03
CA TYR A 42 -5.40 16.08 14.88
C TYR A 42 -5.97 17.45 15.26
N GLU A 43 -5.67 18.48 14.47
CA GLU A 43 -6.12 19.87 14.72
C GLU A 43 -7.65 20.05 14.66
N ASN A 44 -8.35 19.13 13.98
CA ASN A 44 -9.81 19.13 13.84
C ASN A 44 -10.38 17.93 14.62
N GLU A 45 -10.88 18.15 15.84
CA GLU A 45 -11.47 17.08 16.67
C GLU A 45 -12.83 16.55 16.13
N THR A 46 -13.41 17.21 15.13
CA THR A 46 -14.77 16.97 14.62
C THR A 46 -14.85 15.88 13.54
N PHE A 47 -14.23 14.72 13.74
CA PHE A 47 -14.39 13.57 12.85
C PHE A 47 -15.69 12.80 13.15
N PHE A 48 -16.40 12.35 12.12
CA PHE A 48 -17.56 11.46 12.27
C PHE A 48 -17.21 10.08 12.84
N HIS A 49 -15.95 9.67 12.67
CA HIS A 49 -15.41 8.42 13.20
C HIS A 49 -14.19 8.74 14.07
N LYS A 50 -14.05 8.05 15.21
CA LYS A 50 -12.85 8.15 16.03
C LYS A 50 -11.65 7.58 15.26
N PRO A 51 -10.43 8.12 15.44
CA PRO A 51 -9.21 7.47 14.96
C PRO A 51 -9.16 6.01 15.38
N ARG A 52 -8.58 5.16 14.53
CA ARG A 52 -8.39 3.74 14.84
C ARG A 52 -7.00 3.52 15.42
N GLU A 53 -6.86 2.53 16.28
CA GLU A 53 -5.56 2.09 16.78
C GLU A 53 -5.22 0.72 16.16
N ALA A 54 -3.95 0.53 15.82
CA ALA A 54 -3.43 -0.74 15.33
C ALA A 54 -2.17 -1.12 16.12
N TRP A 55 -1.96 -2.41 16.33
CA TRP A 55 -0.75 -2.94 16.95
C TRP A 55 0.43 -2.80 15.99
N VAL A 56 1.58 -2.43 16.54
CA VAL A 56 2.88 -2.50 15.85
C VAL A 56 3.55 -3.80 16.27
N GLU A 57 3.84 -4.67 15.30
CA GLU A 57 4.51 -5.96 15.50
C GLU A 57 5.98 -5.90 15.07
N ASN A 58 6.77 -6.84 15.60
CA ASN A 58 8.12 -7.17 15.16
C ASN A 58 8.11 -8.04 13.89
N LEU A 59 9.21 -8.03 13.10
CA LEU A 59 9.51 -9.07 12.10
C LEU A 59 10.76 -9.89 12.45
N ASP A 60 11.51 -9.46 13.46
CA ASP A 60 12.86 -9.96 13.78
C ASP A 60 12.87 -11.29 14.56
N THR A 61 11.73 -11.67 15.16
CA THR A 61 11.56 -12.98 15.80
C THR A 61 10.25 -13.63 15.36
N ILE A 62 10.23 -14.97 15.32
CA ILE A 62 9.05 -15.78 14.98
C ILE A 62 7.89 -15.45 15.94
N GLU A 63 8.17 -15.47 17.25
CA GLU A 63 7.27 -15.04 18.32
C GLU A 63 6.66 -13.65 18.05
N GLU A 64 5.33 -13.56 18.12
CA GLU A 64 4.56 -12.31 18.06
C GLU A 64 4.89 -11.42 19.26
N LYS A 65 5.48 -10.24 19.01
CA LYS A 65 5.78 -9.23 20.03
C LYS A 65 5.10 -7.93 19.66
N LYS A 66 4.17 -7.50 20.52
CA LYS A 66 3.46 -6.21 20.41
C LYS A 66 4.39 -5.11 20.87
N LEU A 67 5.10 -4.52 19.92
CA LEU A 67 6.06 -3.44 20.13
C LEU A 67 5.39 -2.11 20.48
N GLY A 68 4.10 -1.92 20.15
CA GLY A 68 3.41 -0.67 20.46
C GLY A 68 2.06 -0.53 19.78
N LEU A 69 1.54 0.71 19.78
CA LEU A 69 0.25 1.10 19.21
C LEU A 69 0.43 2.35 18.33
N ILE A 70 -0.10 2.29 17.11
CA ILE A 70 -0.16 3.43 16.19
C ILE A 70 -1.60 3.90 15.98
N THR A 71 -1.80 5.22 16.10
CA THR A 71 -3.06 5.87 15.72
C THR A 71 -3.13 6.07 14.20
N LEU A 72 -4.28 5.72 13.61
CA LEU A 72 -4.57 5.74 12.17
C LEU A 72 -5.74 6.67 11.86
N HIS A 73 -5.64 7.38 10.73
CA HIS A 73 -6.63 8.39 10.34
C HIS A 73 -8.04 7.80 10.14
N PRO A 74 -9.08 8.39 10.75
CA PRO A 74 -10.44 7.87 10.62
C PRO A 74 -10.97 7.94 9.18
N GLU A 75 -10.75 9.04 8.45
CA GLU A 75 -11.29 9.18 7.08
C GLU A 75 -10.70 8.19 6.06
N ILE A 76 -9.55 7.57 6.37
CA ILE A 76 -8.85 6.64 5.47
C ILE A 76 -9.06 5.20 5.93
N PHE A 77 -8.69 4.91 7.18
CA PHE A 77 -8.70 3.54 7.72
C PHE A 77 -10.05 3.17 8.39
N ALA A 78 -10.96 4.13 8.57
CA ALA A 78 -12.34 3.90 9.03
C ALA A 78 -13.41 4.30 8.00
N ALA A 79 -13.03 4.50 6.73
CA ALA A 79 -13.98 4.78 5.66
C ALA A 79 -15.05 3.67 5.52
N SER A 80 -16.28 4.05 5.18
CA SER A 80 -17.37 3.10 4.94
C SER A 80 -17.01 2.13 3.80
N PRO A 81 -17.08 0.79 3.98
CA PRO A 81 -16.67 -0.16 2.95
C PRO A 81 -17.62 -0.13 1.74
N ARG A 82 -17.15 0.39 0.61
CA ARG A 82 -17.92 0.48 -0.64
C ARG A 82 -17.47 -0.58 -1.65
N ILE A 83 -18.07 -1.76 -1.54
CA ILE A 83 -17.78 -2.94 -2.38
C ILE A 83 -17.95 -2.62 -3.87
N ASP A 84 -18.92 -1.79 -4.25
CA ASP A 84 -19.17 -1.39 -5.65
C ASP A 84 -17.95 -0.71 -6.29
N ILE A 85 -17.36 0.26 -5.59
CA ILE A 85 -16.16 0.99 -6.07
C ILE A 85 -14.98 0.02 -6.19
N VAL A 86 -14.82 -0.88 -5.22
CA VAL A 86 -13.77 -1.90 -5.22
C VAL A 86 -13.92 -2.82 -6.44
N HIS A 87 -15.13 -3.29 -6.73
CA HIS A 87 -15.44 -4.12 -7.89
C HIS A 87 -15.21 -3.38 -9.22
N GLU A 88 -15.67 -2.13 -9.35
CA GLU A 88 -15.41 -1.29 -10.53
C GLU A 88 -13.92 -1.08 -10.75
N ASN A 89 -13.16 -0.80 -9.69
CA ASN A 89 -11.71 -0.61 -9.76
C ASN A 89 -10.99 -1.88 -10.20
N VAL A 90 -11.34 -3.05 -9.63
CA VAL A 90 -10.77 -4.35 -10.05
C VAL A 90 -11.10 -4.66 -11.51
N LYS A 91 -12.34 -4.40 -11.95
CA LYS A 91 -12.74 -4.58 -13.35
C LYS A 91 -11.95 -3.65 -14.28
N TRP A 92 -11.78 -2.39 -13.91
CA TRP A 92 -10.93 -1.44 -14.63
C TRP A 92 -9.47 -1.91 -14.68
N GLN A 93 -8.89 -2.36 -13.56
CA GLN A 93 -7.51 -2.88 -13.49
C GLN A 93 -7.28 -4.10 -14.39
N LYS A 94 -8.26 -5.01 -14.50
CA LYS A 94 -8.20 -6.14 -15.43
C LYS A 94 -8.31 -5.73 -16.90
N LEU A 95 -9.13 -4.73 -17.20
CA LEU A 95 -9.43 -4.33 -18.59
C LEU A 95 -8.46 -3.31 -19.18
N TYR A 96 -7.87 -2.39 -18.41
CA TYR A 96 -7.01 -1.34 -18.99
C TYR A 96 -5.70 -1.87 -19.58
N ARG A 97 -5.21 -3.01 -19.08
CA ARG A 97 -4.07 -3.76 -19.63
C ARG A 97 -4.45 -4.74 -20.73
N PHE A 98 -5.74 -5.05 -20.88
CA PHE A 98 -6.20 -6.06 -21.82
C PHE A 98 -6.32 -5.48 -23.22
N VAL A 99 -5.38 -5.82 -24.09
CA VAL A 99 -5.46 -5.57 -25.52
C VAL A 99 -5.65 -6.91 -26.24
N SER A 100 -6.78 -7.06 -26.92
CA SER A 100 -7.05 -8.25 -27.72
C SER A 100 -6.28 -8.20 -29.05
N TYR A 101 -5.12 -8.84 -29.09
CA TYR A 101 -4.40 -9.16 -30.32
C TYR A 101 -4.88 -10.46 -30.97
N ALA A 102 -6.10 -10.91 -30.65
CA ALA A 102 -6.65 -12.18 -31.09
C ALA A 102 -6.97 -12.19 -32.60
N HIS A 103 -5.94 -12.48 -33.40
CA HIS A 103 -6.05 -12.94 -34.77
C HIS A 103 -5.49 -14.35 -34.84
N THR A 104 -6.37 -15.34 -34.96
CA THR A 104 -5.97 -16.75 -35.00
C THR A 104 -5.74 -17.20 -36.44
N LYS A 105 -4.58 -17.80 -36.69
CA LYS A 105 -4.34 -18.69 -37.84
C LYS A 105 -4.68 -20.12 -37.43
N THR A 106 -5.43 -20.84 -38.25
CA THR A 106 -5.94 -22.19 -37.93
C THR A 106 -4.84 -23.25 -37.85
N ARG A 107 -5.16 -24.42 -37.28
CA ARG A 107 -4.29 -25.62 -37.21
C ARG A 107 -3.60 -25.97 -38.55
N ALA A 108 -4.21 -25.63 -39.68
CA ALA A 108 -3.70 -25.93 -41.02
C ALA A 108 -2.76 -24.85 -41.59
N GLU A 109 -2.77 -23.64 -41.03
CA GLU A 109 -1.91 -22.52 -41.46
C GLU A 109 -0.51 -22.56 -40.83
N VAL A 110 -0.23 -23.56 -39.99
CA VAL A 110 1.02 -23.74 -39.25
C VAL A 110 1.71 -25.04 -39.70
N ARG A 111 2.98 -24.94 -40.11
CA ARG A 111 3.72 -26.06 -40.71
C ARG A 111 4.50 -26.86 -39.67
N GLY A 112 3.97 -28.03 -39.27
CA GLY A 112 4.62 -28.99 -38.36
C GLY A 112 4.12 -28.93 -36.92
N GLY A 113 4.74 -29.70 -36.00
CA GLY A 113 4.48 -29.60 -34.55
C GLY A 113 3.73 -30.76 -33.86
N GLY A 114 3.73 -31.97 -34.43
CA GLY A 114 2.92 -33.09 -33.92
C GLY A 114 3.45 -33.86 -32.68
N ARG A 115 4.64 -33.57 -32.14
CA ARG A 115 5.25 -34.35 -31.06
C ARG A 115 5.81 -33.46 -29.95
N LYS A 116 5.43 -33.75 -28.70
CA LYS A 116 5.90 -33.01 -27.51
C LYS A 116 7.42 -33.26 -27.33
N PRO A 117 8.32 -32.25 -27.35
CA PRO A 117 9.71 -32.53 -27.69
C PRO A 117 10.64 -32.84 -26.49
N TRP A 118 10.17 -32.69 -25.25
CA TRP A 118 10.93 -33.04 -24.03
C TRP A 118 9.99 -33.45 -22.87
N ARG A 119 10.58 -33.99 -21.78
CA ARG A 119 9.93 -34.25 -20.48
C ARG A 119 10.28 -33.13 -19.49
N GLN A 120 9.39 -32.86 -18.53
CA GLN A 120 9.49 -31.78 -17.55
C GLN A 120 9.88 -32.32 -16.16
N LYS A 121 10.86 -31.70 -15.46
CA LYS A 121 11.26 -31.91 -14.04
C LYS A 121 11.95 -30.64 -13.46
N GLU A 122 12.26 -30.63 -12.15
CA GLU A 122 12.43 -29.47 -11.23
C GLU A 122 13.80 -29.43 -10.46
N ILE A 123 13.89 -28.65 -9.34
CA ILE A 123 14.95 -28.58 -8.26
C ILE A 123 16.13 -27.59 -8.55
N PRO A 124 16.79 -26.83 -7.60
CA PRO A 124 16.79 -26.79 -6.11
C PRO A 124 16.50 -25.38 -5.42
N SER A 125 17.12 -25.08 -4.26
CA SER A 125 16.79 -24.11 -3.17
C SER A 125 17.64 -22.81 -2.98
N LYS A 126 17.03 -21.80 -2.33
CA LYS A 126 17.61 -20.87 -1.33
C LYS A 126 16.59 -20.78 -0.18
N GLU A 127 17.01 -20.82 1.09
CA GLU A 127 16.06 -21.19 2.15
C GLU A 127 15.03 -20.12 2.55
N SER A 128 13.77 -20.57 2.55
CA SER A 128 12.57 -19.78 2.87
C SER A 128 12.02 -20.03 4.27
N SER A 129 12.54 -21.06 4.93
CA SER A 129 12.01 -21.72 6.13
C SER A 129 11.65 -20.74 7.26
N TYR A 130 12.42 -19.67 7.44
CA TYR A 130 12.13 -18.63 8.45
C TYR A 130 10.82 -17.87 8.18
N ILE A 131 10.53 -17.49 6.92
CA ILE A 131 9.30 -16.75 6.59
C ILE A 131 8.09 -17.68 6.62
N GLU A 132 8.25 -18.93 6.20
CA GLU A 132 7.20 -19.96 6.30
C GLU A 132 6.81 -20.20 7.78
N GLN A 133 7.80 -20.44 8.65
CA GLN A 133 7.58 -20.59 10.10
C GLN A 133 6.93 -19.36 10.74
N LEU A 134 7.33 -18.15 10.34
CA LEU A 134 6.74 -16.91 10.85
C LEU A 134 5.27 -16.74 10.43
N ILE A 135 4.90 -17.17 9.21
CA ILE A 135 3.52 -17.13 8.71
C ILE A 135 2.64 -18.16 9.40
N GLU A 136 3.16 -19.37 9.63
CA GLU A 136 2.47 -20.46 10.32
C GLU A 136 2.16 -20.10 11.77
N GLU A 137 3.17 -19.71 12.56
CA GLU A 137 3.01 -19.35 13.98
C GLU A 137 2.06 -18.16 14.19
N ARG A 138 2.12 -17.15 13.30
CA ARG A 138 1.25 -15.96 13.38
C ARG A 138 -0.10 -16.11 12.70
N ASN A 139 -0.38 -17.27 12.09
CA ASN A 139 -1.63 -17.56 11.39
C ASN A 139 -2.01 -16.51 10.32
N TRP A 140 -1.03 -16.00 9.57
CA TRP A 140 -1.24 -14.97 8.53
C TRP A 140 -1.94 -15.48 7.25
N GLY A 141 -2.41 -16.73 7.25
CA GLY A 141 -3.11 -17.34 6.12
C GLY A 141 -2.18 -17.75 4.96
N PRO A 142 -2.75 -18.28 3.86
CA PRO A 142 -1.96 -18.92 2.81
C PRO A 142 -1.31 -17.93 1.84
N SER A 143 -1.56 -16.61 1.94
CA SER A 143 -0.99 -15.61 1.04
C SER A 143 -0.82 -14.25 1.70
N VAL A 144 0.37 -13.66 1.56
CA VAL A 144 0.80 -12.46 2.29
C VAL A 144 1.34 -11.41 1.32
N LEU A 145 0.94 -10.16 1.51
CA LEU A 145 1.47 -9.00 0.78
C LEU A 145 2.18 -8.05 1.75
N ILE A 146 3.51 -7.96 1.66
CA ILE A 146 4.32 -7.06 2.48
C ILE A 146 4.58 -5.77 1.68
N VAL A 147 4.29 -4.62 2.30
CA VAL A 147 4.43 -3.30 1.66
C VAL A 147 5.31 -2.38 2.50
N ASP A 148 6.35 -1.83 1.87
CA ASP A 148 7.22 -0.81 2.47
C ASP A 148 7.29 0.48 1.64
N SER A 149 7.73 1.56 2.28
CA SER A 149 7.91 2.88 1.70
C SER A 149 9.10 3.01 0.74
N GLU A 150 10.08 2.10 0.80
CA GLU A 150 11.32 2.17 0.02
C GLU A 150 11.28 1.20 -1.18
N ASP A 151 11.86 1.61 -2.31
CA ASP A 151 11.99 0.78 -3.52
C ASP A 151 12.92 -0.43 -3.33
N ILE A 152 13.95 -0.26 -2.50
CA ILE A 152 15.01 -1.24 -2.26
C ILE A 152 14.72 -1.93 -0.93
N MET A 153 14.06 -3.08 -1.00
CA MET A 153 13.79 -3.93 0.16
C MET A 153 15.09 -4.50 0.74
N PRO A 154 15.19 -4.74 2.06
CA PRO A 154 16.38 -5.34 2.66
C PRO A 154 16.68 -6.72 2.06
N THR A 155 17.96 -6.97 1.75
CA THR A 155 18.41 -8.15 0.99
C THR A 155 17.91 -9.47 1.56
N ASN A 156 17.91 -9.62 2.88
CA ASN A 156 17.46 -10.83 3.58
C ASN A 156 15.99 -11.14 3.28
N LEU A 157 15.13 -10.12 3.35
CA LEU A 157 13.70 -10.25 3.09
C LEU A 157 13.47 -10.56 1.61
N SER A 158 14.09 -9.80 0.71
CA SER A 158 13.98 -10.00 -0.75
C SER A 158 14.38 -11.41 -1.17
N VAL A 159 15.52 -11.92 -0.70
CA VAL A 159 16.02 -13.28 -1.02
C VAL A 159 15.12 -14.37 -0.42
N ALA A 160 14.60 -14.20 0.80
CA ALA A 160 13.68 -15.15 1.38
C ALA A 160 12.36 -15.22 0.58
N THR A 161 11.74 -14.06 0.31
CA THR A 161 10.45 -14.01 -0.39
C THR A 161 10.51 -14.39 -1.88
N ASP A 162 11.65 -14.22 -2.56
CA ASP A 162 11.82 -14.60 -3.98
C ASP A 162 11.56 -16.10 -4.23
N SER A 163 11.78 -16.93 -3.20
CA SER A 163 11.45 -18.36 -3.23
C SER A 163 9.96 -18.67 -3.00
N LEU A 164 9.18 -17.75 -2.42
CA LEU A 164 7.78 -17.95 -2.05
C LEU A 164 6.82 -17.38 -3.09
N GLN A 165 6.12 -18.27 -3.80
CA GLN A 165 5.09 -17.86 -4.77
C GLN A 165 3.89 -17.16 -4.12
N HIS A 166 3.69 -17.34 -2.80
CA HIS A 166 2.54 -16.86 -2.04
C HIS A 166 2.82 -15.63 -1.15
N VAL A 167 4.09 -15.22 -1.01
CA VAL A 167 4.49 -14.00 -0.30
C VAL A 167 5.06 -13.01 -1.32
N ASN A 168 4.46 -11.82 -1.43
CA ASN A 168 4.91 -10.81 -2.38
C ASN A 168 5.38 -9.55 -1.64
N LEU A 169 6.53 -9.00 -2.06
CA LEU A 169 7.00 -7.67 -1.65
C LEU A 169 6.54 -6.62 -2.66
N MET A 170 6.16 -5.44 -2.20
CA MET A 170 5.76 -4.34 -3.08
C MET A 170 6.01 -2.99 -2.42
N PRO A 171 6.54 -1.97 -3.13
CA PRO A 171 6.66 -0.63 -2.58
C PRO A 171 5.29 0.08 -2.58
N VAL A 172 5.07 1.06 -1.69
CA VAL A 172 3.78 1.77 -1.54
C VAL A 172 3.25 2.36 -2.86
N TYR A 173 4.12 2.91 -3.72
CA TYR A 173 3.67 3.48 -5.00
C TYR A 173 3.15 2.44 -6.00
N GLY A 174 3.46 1.15 -5.81
CA GLY A 174 2.92 0.02 -6.56
C GLY A 174 1.60 -0.54 -6.00
N LEU A 175 1.20 -0.09 -4.80
CA LEU A 175 0.03 -0.60 -4.10
C LEU A 175 -1.26 -0.36 -4.89
N ASN A 176 -1.99 -1.44 -5.11
CA ASN A 176 -3.18 -1.45 -5.94
C ASN A 176 -4.23 -2.42 -5.39
N VAL A 177 -5.51 -2.09 -5.60
CA VAL A 177 -6.66 -2.85 -5.09
C VAL A 177 -6.66 -4.32 -5.51
N TYR A 178 -6.18 -4.65 -6.71
CA TYR A 178 -6.13 -6.05 -7.17
C TYR A 178 -5.11 -6.88 -6.38
N SER A 179 -3.90 -6.35 -6.14
CA SER A 179 -2.91 -6.98 -5.27
C SER A 179 -3.42 -7.11 -3.85
N MET A 180 -4.10 -6.10 -3.31
CA MET A 180 -4.68 -6.15 -1.95
C MET A 180 -5.73 -7.26 -1.80
N LEU A 181 -6.57 -7.49 -2.81
CA LEU A 181 -7.60 -8.53 -2.79
C LEU A 181 -7.11 -9.92 -3.23
N LYS A 182 -5.90 -10.01 -3.80
CA LYS A 182 -5.30 -11.28 -4.19
C LYS A 182 -4.72 -12.04 -2.98
N HIS A 183 -4.33 -11.32 -1.93
CA HIS A 183 -3.68 -11.87 -0.74
C HIS A 183 -4.64 -11.77 0.45
N ASP A 184 -4.57 -12.72 1.36
CA ASP A 184 -5.46 -12.77 2.53
C ASP A 184 -4.98 -11.82 3.64
N THR A 185 -3.67 -11.67 3.79
CA THR A 185 -3.06 -10.69 4.71
C THR A 185 -2.20 -9.66 4.00
N LEU A 186 -2.21 -8.46 4.58
CA LEU A 186 -1.49 -7.29 4.09
C LEU A 186 -0.71 -6.68 5.25
N VAL A 187 0.60 -6.74 5.16
CA VAL A 187 1.55 -6.25 6.16
C VAL A 187 2.10 -4.90 5.68
N LEU A 188 1.83 -3.82 6.43
CA LEU A 188 2.41 -2.50 6.16
C LEU A 188 3.54 -2.21 7.15
N THR A 189 4.66 -1.66 6.69
CA THR A 189 5.58 -0.99 7.61
C THR A 189 4.93 0.28 8.18
N GLN A 190 5.33 0.71 9.38
CA GLN A 190 4.84 1.96 10.00
C GLN A 190 5.05 3.17 9.06
N ARG A 191 6.17 3.18 8.33
CA ARG A 191 6.53 4.21 7.35
C ARG A 191 5.61 4.15 6.13
N ALA A 192 5.30 2.95 5.62
CA ALA A 192 4.35 2.75 4.53
C ALA A 192 2.94 3.26 4.89
N ALA A 193 2.43 2.90 6.07
CA ALA A 193 1.12 3.34 6.55
C ALA A 193 1.00 4.87 6.63
N ARG A 194 2.00 5.56 7.19
CA ARG A 194 2.07 7.03 7.25
C ARG A 194 2.14 7.67 5.85
N LEU A 195 2.90 7.08 4.92
CA LEU A 195 3.01 7.58 3.55
C LEU A 195 1.69 7.45 2.78
N ILE A 196 0.99 6.32 2.92
CA ILE A 196 -0.36 6.11 2.38
C ILE A 196 -1.32 7.16 2.95
N GLU A 197 -1.28 7.39 4.27
CA GLU A 197 -2.10 8.40 4.94
C GLU A 197 -1.89 9.79 4.34
N GLU A 198 -0.64 10.26 4.27
CA GLU A 198 -0.29 11.59 3.73
C GLU A 198 -0.79 11.77 2.29
N LYS A 199 -0.58 10.79 1.40
CA LYS A 199 -0.97 10.91 -0.01
C LYS A 199 -2.48 10.91 -0.21
N LEU A 200 -3.22 10.13 0.59
CA LEU A 200 -4.69 10.09 0.51
C LEU A 200 -5.30 11.36 1.14
N LEU A 201 -4.79 11.85 2.28
CA LEU A 201 -5.23 13.12 2.87
C LEU A 201 -4.98 14.31 1.94
N PHE A 202 -3.82 14.34 1.27
CA PHE A 202 -3.50 15.36 0.28
C PHE A 202 -4.53 15.37 -0.86
N GLN A 203 -4.93 14.20 -1.35
CA GLN A 203 -5.89 14.10 -2.46
C GLN A 203 -7.33 14.40 -2.03
N LEU A 204 -7.72 14.12 -0.78
CA LEU A 204 -9.03 14.50 -0.22
C LEU A 204 -9.15 16.02 -0.04
N ASN A 205 -8.12 16.66 0.53
CA ASN A 205 -8.12 18.09 0.86
C ASN A 205 -7.61 18.99 -0.29
N ARG A 206 -7.66 18.49 -1.52
CA ARG A 206 -6.99 19.09 -2.68
C ARG A 206 -7.76 20.28 -3.30
N ALA A 207 -7.22 21.48 -3.15
CA ALA A 207 -7.84 22.72 -3.62
C ALA A 207 -7.80 22.96 -5.15
N ASP A 208 -6.83 22.40 -5.88
CA ASP A 208 -6.66 22.59 -7.33
C ASP A 208 -7.43 21.58 -8.20
N SER A 209 -8.23 20.70 -7.59
CA SER A 209 -9.00 19.64 -8.28
C SER A 209 -9.84 20.16 -9.46
N ALA A 210 -10.50 21.31 -9.31
CA ALA A 210 -11.28 21.94 -10.39
C ALA A 210 -10.42 22.42 -11.58
N LYS A 211 -9.14 22.75 -11.35
CA LYS A 211 -8.19 23.13 -12.41
C LYS A 211 -7.72 21.89 -13.19
N LEU A 212 -7.50 20.76 -12.51
CA LEU A 212 -7.09 19.50 -13.14
C LEU A 212 -8.22 18.84 -13.94
N LEU A 213 -9.46 18.88 -13.45
CA LEU A 213 -10.64 18.37 -14.15
C LEU A 213 -11.11 19.28 -15.29
N GLY A 214 -10.54 20.48 -15.41
CA GLY A 214 -10.79 21.39 -16.52
C GLY A 214 -10.30 20.82 -17.85
N LYS A 215 -11.00 21.15 -18.95
CA LYS A 215 -10.55 20.79 -20.30
C LYS A 215 -9.12 21.28 -20.55
N PHE A 216 -8.22 20.37 -20.89
CA PHE A 216 -6.83 20.70 -21.22
C PHE A 216 -6.80 21.72 -22.38
N LYS A 217 -6.23 22.90 -22.12
CA LYS A 217 -6.00 23.94 -23.14
C LYS A 217 -4.54 23.92 -23.50
N LEU A 218 -4.24 23.54 -24.74
CA LEU A 218 -2.89 23.56 -25.27
C LEU A 218 -2.47 25.03 -25.46
N SER A 219 -1.46 25.47 -24.71
CA SER A 219 -0.94 26.84 -24.83
C SER A 219 -0.06 26.93 -26.07
N GLN A 220 -0.66 27.32 -27.19
CA GLN A 220 0.08 27.78 -28.36
C GLN A 220 0.63 29.18 -28.04
N GLN A 221 1.96 29.28 -28.03
CA GLN A 221 2.71 30.54 -28.04
C GLN A 221 3.15 30.85 -29.46
#